data_AF-A0A1N7Q3M1-F1
#
_entry.id   AF-A0A1N7Q3M1-F1
#
_cell.length_a   1.000
_cell.length_b   1.000
_cell.length_c   1.000
_cell.angle_alpha   90.00
_cell.angle_beta   90.00
_cell.angle_gamma   90.00
#
_symmetry.space_group_name_H-M   'P 1'
#
loop_
_entity.id
_entity.type
_entity.pdbx_description
1 polymer ?
#
loop_
_entity_poly.entity_id
_entity_poly.type
_entity_poly.pdbx_seq_one_letter_code
_entity_poly.pdbx_strand_id
1 'polypeptide(L)'
;KKTFINFSHQTGKNTVQNKIHSLQDGVGRRDTFKGLAPNIEVSSALSITENLEKGQVTISFDLSSKQFPATEGFVQDAAGNSVFLGGAAAFGSAGNLVNADKKQVSTIDLIIGINDKGVFQNVTMGGTTYSLDDFNNLRTSKPAGPFPREDKDK
;
A
#
# COMPACT_ATOMS: atom_id res chain seq x y z
N LYS A 1 -8.98 -17.47 18.84
CA LYS A 1 -7.82 -16.61 18.47
C LYS A 1 -8.03 -16.14 17.05
N LYS A 2 -8.61 -14.96 16.81
CA LYS A 2 -8.82 -14.47 15.44
C LYS A 2 -8.53 -12.97 15.40
N THR A 3 -7.54 -12.59 14.61
CA THR A 3 -7.51 -11.27 13.98
C THR A 3 -8.49 -11.36 12.82
N PHE A 4 -9.37 -10.38 12.68
CA PHE A 4 -10.27 -10.33 11.52
C PHE A 4 -9.59 -9.51 10.44
N ILE A 5 -9.35 -10.16 9.31
CA ILE A 5 -8.91 -9.50 8.09
C ILE A 5 -10.06 -9.65 7.11
N ASN A 6 -10.63 -8.52 6.72
CA ASN A 6 -11.64 -8.48 5.67
C ASN A 6 -10.90 -8.21 4.36
N PHE A 7 -11.03 -9.12 3.40
CA PHE A 7 -10.57 -8.92 2.04
C PHE A 7 -11.79 -8.80 1.14
N SER A 8 -11.80 -7.79 0.28
CA SER A 8 -12.72 -7.72 -0.85
C SER A 8 -11.91 -7.64 -2.13
N HIS A 9 -12.32 -8.44 -3.11
CA HIS A 9 -11.77 -8.43 -4.45
C HIS A 9 -12.91 -8.20 -5.43
N GLN A 10 -12.73 -7.23 -6.31
CA GLN A 10 -13.66 -6.94 -7.39
C GLN A 10 -12.89 -6.88 -8.71
N THR A 11 -13.51 -7.36 -9.77
CA THR A 11 -12.98 -7.26 -11.12
C THR A 11 -13.96 -6.52 -12.01
N GLY A 12 -13.43 -5.70 -12.92
CA GLY A 12 -14.25 -4.96 -13.88
C GLY A 12 -13.50 -4.67 -15.16
N LYS A 13 -14.10 -3.83 -15.99
CA LYS A 13 -13.45 -3.23 -17.15
C LYS A 13 -13.68 -1.72 -17.14
N ASN A 14 -12.69 -0.95 -17.55
CA ASN A 14 -12.88 0.49 -17.77
C ASN A 14 -13.56 0.76 -19.14
N THR A 15 -13.82 2.03 -19.44
CA THR A 15 -14.46 2.48 -20.69
C THR A 15 -13.70 2.06 -21.95
N VAL A 16 -12.38 1.82 -21.85
CA VAL A 16 -11.55 1.32 -22.97
C VAL A 16 -11.30 -0.18 -22.90
N GLN A 17 -12.14 -0.92 -22.16
CA GLN A 17 -12.13 -2.39 -22.04
C GLN A 17 -10.93 -3.00 -21.31
N ASN A 18 -10.04 -2.18 -20.73
CA ASN A 18 -8.93 -2.68 -19.92
C ASN A 18 -9.48 -3.34 -18.65
N LYS A 19 -8.87 -4.47 -18.28
CA LYS A 19 -9.24 -5.22 -17.09
C LYS A 19 -8.81 -4.45 -15.84
N ILE A 20 -9.72 -4.34 -14.87
CA ILE A 20 -9.46 -3.74 -13.56
C ILE A 20 -9.56 -4.83 -12.50
N HIS A 21 -8.57 -4.87 -11.61
CA HIS A 21 -8.59 -5.62 -10.37
C HIS A 21 -8.54 -4.64 -9.20
N SER A 22 -9.53 -4.68 -8.32
CA SER A 22 -9.55 -3.87 -7.10
C SER A 22 -9.54 -4.77 -5.88
N LEU A 23 -8.60 -4.51 -4.99
CA LEU A 23 -8.39 -5.21 -3.74
C LEU A 23 -8.53 -4.18 -2.61
N GLN A 24 -9.37 -4.47 -1.63
CA GLN A 24 -9.41 -3.70 -0.40
C GLN A 24 -9.24 -4.66 0.78
N ASP A 25 -8.35 -4.31 1.69
CA ASP A 25 -8.14 -5.04 2.92
C ASP A 25 -8.32 -4.14 4.15
N GLY A 26 -8.78 -4.75 5.23
CA GLY A 26 -8.94 -4.11 6.51
C GLY A 26 -8.61 -5.06 7.63
N VAL A 27 -7.66 -4.68 8.49
CA VAL A 27 -7.25 -5.48 9.65
C VAL A 27 -7.77 -4.82 10.92
N GLY A 28 -8.56 -5.59 11.69
CA GLY A 28 -9.17 -5.16 12.94
C GLY A 28 -8.89 -6.08 14.13
N ARG A 29 -8.91 -5.45 15.33
CA ARG A 29 -8.87 -5.92 16.74
C ARG A 29 -8.18 -7.26 17.01
N ARG A 30 -7.20 -7.25 17.92
CA ARG A 30 -6.55 -8.46 18.44
C ARG A 30 -7.31 -9.00 19.66
N ASP A 31 -7.89 -10.19 19.56
CA ASP A 31 -8.74 -10.76 20.63
C ASP A 31 -7.96 -11.36 21.82
N THR A 32 -6.67 -11.07 21.94
CA THR A 32 -5.75 -11.70 22.91
C THR A 32 -5.89 -11.17 24.35
N PHE A 33 -6.72 -10.16 24.58
CA PHE A 33 -6.92 -9.52 25.89
C PHE A 33 -8.40 -9.41 26.31
N LYS A 34 -9.26 -10.42 26.06
CA LYS A 34 -10.71 -10.34 26.38
C LYS A 34 -11.38 -9.05 25.84
N GLY A 35 -10.99 -8.62 24.64
CA GLY A 35 -11.44 -7.35 24.05
C GLY A 35 -10.72 -6.08 24.53
N LEU A 36 -9.82 -6.12 25.50
CA LEU A 36 -9.11 -4.93 26.00
C LEU A 36 -7.92 -4.49 25.12
N ALA A 37 -7.55 -5.30 24.12
CA ALA A 37 -6.48 -4.92 23.21
C ALA A 37 -6.98 -3.81 22.27
N PRO A 38 -6.25 -2.70 22.15
CA PRO A 38 -6.64 -1.63 21.25
C PRO A 38 -6.53 -2.09 19.78
N ASN A 39 -7.38 -1.50 18.94
CA ASN A 39 -7.48 -1.83 17.53
C ASN A 39 -6.31 -1.19 16.75
N ILE A 40 -5.66 -1.96 15.88
CA ILE A 40 -4.52 -1.49 15.07
C ILE A 40 -4.95 -0.76 13.79
N GLU A 41 -6.18 -0.98 13.32
CA GLU A 41 -6.84 -0.34 12.16
C GLU A 41 -5.88 0.01 11.02
N VAL A 42 -5.53 -1.02 10.26
CA VAL A 42 -4.85 -0.88 8.98
C VAL A 42 -5.87 -1.09 7.89
N SER A 43 -5.86 -0.23 6.88
CA SER A 43 -6.67 -0.41 5.67
C SER A 43 -5.90 0.02 4.44
N SER A 44 -5.92 -0.83 3.41
CA SER A 44 -5.38 -0.48 2.10
C SER A 44 -6.42 -0.70 1.00
N ALA A 45 -6.25 0.08 -0.08
CA ALA A 45 -6.99 -0.09 -1.31
C ALA A 45 -5.98 -0.11 -2.46
N LEU A 46 -6.02 -1.14 -3.27
CA LEU A 46 -5.17 -1.33 -4.43
C LEU A 46 -6.07 -1.50 -5.66
N SER A 47 -5.84 -0.70 -6.69
CA SER A 47 -6.45 -0.87 -8.01
C SER A 47 -5.36 -1.09 -9.03
N ILE A 48 -5.54 -2.13 -9.86
CA ILE A 48 -4.64 -2.53 -10.92
C ILE A 48 -5.44 -2.49 -12.22
N THR A 49 -5.00 -1.68 -13.18
CA THR A 49 -5.55 -1.68 -14.54
C THR A 49 -4.52 -2.20 -15.51
N GLU A 50 -4.82 -3.30 -16.18
CA GLU A 50 -3.93 -3.92 -17.15
C GLU A 50 -4.21 -3.39 -18.56
N ASN A 51 -3.18 -2.86 -19.22
CA ASN A 51 -3.19 -2.49 -20.63
C ASN A 51 -2.09 -3.26 -21.37
N LEU A 52 -2.42 -4.50 -21.75
CA LEU A 52 -1.48 -5.42 -22.40
C LEU A 52 -1.03 -4.92 -23.77
N GLU A 53 -1.90 -4.21 -24.51
CA GLU A 53 -1.56 -3.63 -25.82
C GLU A 53 -0.43 -2.61 -25.73
N LYS A 54 -0.40 -1.83 -24.64
CA LYS A 54 0.65 -0.83 -24.38
C LYS A 54 1.81 -1.39 -23.55
N GLY A 55 1.76 -2.65 -23.12
CA GLY A 55 2.73 -3.22 -22.18
C GLY A 55 2.77 -2.46 -20.86
N GLN A 56 1.61 -2.11 -20.29
CA GLN A 56 1.50 -1.27 -19.10
C GLN A 56 0.52 -1.81 -18.07
N VAL A 57 0.85 -1.61 -16.80
CA VAL A 57 -0.03 -1.81 -15.66
C VAL A 57 -0.11 -0.51 -14.87
N THR A 58 -1.32 0.05 -14.74
CA THR A 58 -1.54 1.22 -13.87
C THR A 58 -1.89 0.75 -12.47
N ILE A 59 -1.19 1.27 -11.47
CA ILE A 59 -1.39 0.99 -10.06
C ILE A 59 -1.86 2.27 -9.37
N SER A 60 -2.97 2.17 -8.65
CA SER A 60 -3.40 3.16 -7.66
C SER A 60 -3.45 2.48 -6.31
N PHE A 61 -2.76 3.04 -5.32
CA PHE A 61 -2.67 2.44 -3.99
C PHE A 61 -2.82 3.50 -2.89
N ASP A 62 -3.74 3.21 -1.98
CA ASP A 62 -3.94 3.94 -0.74
C ASP A 62 -3.66 3.03 0.44
N LEU A 63 -2.92 3.56 1.42
CA LEU A 63 -2.64 2.91 2.68
C LEU A 63 -2.99 3.85 3.81
N SER A 64 -3.67 3.35 4.84
CA SER A 64 -3.97 4.08 6.07
C SER A 64 -3.76 3.19 7.29
N SER A 65 -3.29 3.76 8.39
CA SER A 65 -2.93 3.02 9.61
C SER A 65 -2.96 3.92 10.84
N LYS A 66 -3.09 3.33 12.03
CA LYS A 66 -2.85 3.98 13.34
C LYS A 66 -1.35 4.13 13.68
N GLN A 67 -0.46 3.98 12.69
CA GLN A 67 1.00 4.09 12.82
C GLN A 67 1.63 3.02 13.72
N PHE A 68 0.87 1.98 14.06
CA PHE A 68 1.37 0.80 14.75
C PHE A 68 0.48 -0.41 14.37
N PRO A 69 1.06 -1.57 14.00
CA PRO A 69 2.50 -1.79 13.79
C PRO A 69 3.00 -1.07 12.53
N ALA A 70 4.28 -1.26 12.21
CA ALA A 70 4.81 -0.84 10.91
C ALA A 70 3.99 -1.48 9.80
N THR A 71 3.71 -0.73 8.74
CA THR A 71 2.86 -1.18 7.63
C THR A 71 3.52 -0.80 6.33
N GLU A 72 3.59 -1.73 5.38
CA GLU A 72 4.24 -1.56 4.08
C GLU A 72 3.39 -2.20 2.98
N GLY A 73 3.50 -1.67 1.76
CA GLY A 73 2.82 -2.16 0.58
C GLY A 73 3.79 -2.30 -0.60
N PHE A 74 3.69 -3.43 -1.28
CA PHE A 74 4.44 -3.73 -2.49
C PHE A 74 3.56 -4.45 -3.49
N VAL A 75 3.89 -4.32 -4.78
CA VAL A 75 3.38 -5.19 -5.84
C VAL A 75 4.54 -6.00 -6.40
N GLN A 76 4.27 -7.22 -6.82
CA GLN A 76 5.28 -8.14 -7.34
C GLN A 76 4.75 -8.84 -8.59
N ASP A 77 5.63 -9.02 -9.58
CA ASP A 77 5.33 -9.84 -10.76
C ASP A 77 5.62 -11.33 -10.51
N ALA A 78 5.26 -12.19 -11.46
CA ALA A 78 5.49 -13.63 -11.36
C ALA A 78 6.98 -14.04 -11.41
N ALA A 79 7.87 -13.14 -11.84
CA ALA A 79 9.31 -13.36 -11.88
C ALA A 79 10.01 -12.93 -10.57
N GLY A 80 9.26 -12.33 -9.64
CA GLY A 80 9.75 -11.90 -8.33
C GLY A 80 10.20 -10.43 -8.29
N ASN A 81 10.10 -9.67 -9.39
CA ASN A 81 10.43 -8.25 -9.38
C ASN A 81 9.36 -7.49 -8.59
N SER A 82 9.78 -6.60 -7.70
CA SER A 82 8.90 -5.90 -6.80
C SER A 82 9.03 -4.38 -6.93
N VAL A 83 7.90 -3.69 -6.77
CA VAL A 83 7.81 -2.22 -6.71
C VAL A 83 7.23 -1.82 -5.37
N PHE A 84 7.97 -1.00 -4.62
CA PHE A 84 7.54 -0.49 -3.32
C PHE A 84 6.52 0.64 -3.49
N LEU A 85 5.32 0.44 -2.95
CA LEU A 85 4.22 1.40 -3.07
C LEU A 85 4.22 2.43 -1.94
N GLY A 86 4.64 2.02 -0.75
CA GLY A 86 4.73 2.92 0.41
C GLY A 86 4.64 2.17 1.73
N GLY A 87 4.87 2.89 2.82
CA GLY A 87 4.76 2.34 4.15
C GLY A 87 4.97 3.40 5.22
N ALA A 88 4.70 3.02 6.46
CA ALA A 88 4.98 3.80 7.66
C ALA A 88 5.70 2.93 8.68
N ALA A 89 6.72 3.50 9.31
CA ALA A 89 7.35 2.87 10.45
C ALA A 89 6.39 2.84 11.65
N ALA A 90 6.56 1.84 12.51
CA ALA A 90 5.87 1.81 13.79
C ALA A 90 6.32 3.02 14.63
N PHE A 91 5.38 3.72 15.26
CA PHE A 91 5.68 4.79 16.19
C PHE A 91 4.93 4.61 17.51
N GLY A 92 5.67 4.72 18.62
CA GLY A 92 5.14 4.53 19.96
C GLY A 92 5.10 3.07 20.42
N SER A 93 4.22 2.79 21.38
CA SER A 93 4.00 1.49 22.03
C SER A 93 2.57 0.99 21.81
N ALA A 94 2.27 -0.24 22.19
CA ALA A 94 0.90 -0.77 22.12
C ALA A 94 -0.13 0.08 22.90
N GLY A 95 0.29 0.83 23.94
CA GLY A 95 -0.58 1.76 24.66
C GLY A 95 -1.03 2.97 23.81
N ASN A 96 -0.25 3.35 22.81
CA ASN A 96 -0.57 4.47 21.93
C ASN A 96 -1.74 4.17 20.98
N LEU A 97 -2.04 2.89 20.72
CA LEU A 97 -3.17 2.45 19.90
C LEU A 97 -4.54 2.81 20.49
N VAL A 98 -4.64 2.95 21.82
CA VAL A 98 -5.91 3.25 22.51
C VAL A 98 -6.49 4.59 22.06
N ASN A 99 -5.60 5.57 21.85
CA ASN A 99 -5.96 6.96 21.50
C ASN A 99 -5.42 7.38 20.13
N ALA A 100 -4.95 6.43 19.29
CA ALA A 100 -4.43 6.75 17.97
C ALA A 100 -5.57 6.84 16.95
N ASP A 101 -5.54 7.88 16.12
CA ASP A 101 -6.41 8.01 14.96
C ASP A 101 -5.80 7.31 13.75
N LYS A 102 -6.67 6.76 12.89
CA LYS A 102 -6.24 6.21 11.60
C LYS A 102 -5.87 7.37 10.67
N LYS A 103 -4.65 7.38 10.15
CA LYS A 103 -4.14 8.41 9.24
C LYS A 103 -3.78 7.82 7.89
N GLN A 104 -3.87 8.65 6.84
CA GLN A 104 -3.36 8.29 5.52
C GLN A 104 -1.84 8.11 5.60
N VAL A 105 -1.36 6.95 5.18
CA VAL A 105 0.05 6.55 5.16
C VAL A 105 0.70 6.85 3.82
N SER A 106 0.07 6.41 2.74
CA SER A 106 0.64 6.56 1.41
C SER A 106 -0.49 6.58 0.40
N THR A 107 -0.42 7.52 -0.53
CA THR A 107 -1.21 7.52 -1.76
C THR A 107 -0.22 7.53 -2.89
N ILE A 108 -0.35 6.58 -3.81
CA ILE A 108 0.54 6.47 -4.96
C ILE A 108 -0.22 6.04 -6.21
N ASP A 109 0.04 6.76 -7.29
CA ASP A 109 -0.37 6.42 -8.63
C ASP A 109 0.87 6.25 -9.49
N LEU A 110 1.02 5.09 -10.12
CA LEU A 110 2.15 4.81 -11.01
C LEU A 110 1.75 3.94 -12.19
N ILE A 111 2.58 3.96 -13.22
CA ILE A 111 2.48 3.08 -14.38
C ILE A 111 3.71 2.18 -14.38
N ILE A 112 3.52 0.87 -14.34
CA ILE A 112 4.59 -0.12 -14.49
C ILE A 112 4.62 -0.56 -15.95
N GLY A 113 5.76 -0.40 -16.61
CA GLY A 113 6.01 -1.02 -17.92
C GLY A 113 6.25 -2.52 -17.75
N ILE A 114 5.61 -3.35 -18.57
CA ILE A 114 5.73 -4.81 -18.58
C ILE A 114 6.14 -5.33 -19.95
N ASN A 115 6.84 -6.46 -19.99
CA ASN A 115 7.06 -7.19 -21.23
C ASN A 115 5.86 -8.10 -21.60
N ASP A 116 5.98 -8.83 -22.69
CA ASP A 116 4.98 -9.79 -23.21
C ASP A 116 4.61 -10.91 -22.22
N LYS A 117 5.49 -11.19 -21.25
CA LYS A 117 5.28 -12.17 -20.18
C LYS A 117 4.73 -11.54 -18.89
N GLY A 118 4.44 -10.24 -18.89
CA GLY A 118 3.98 -9.51 -17.70
C GLY A 118 5.08 -9.18 -16.69
N VAL A 119 6.36 -9.31 -17.06
CA VAL A 119 7.50 -9.02 -16.18
C VAL A 119 7.75 -7.51 -16.15
N PHE A 120 7.87 -6.94 -14.96
CA PHE A 120 8.11 -5.52 -14.72
C PHE A 120 9.44 -5.08 -15.33
N GLN A 121 9.46 -3.91 -15.98
CA GLN A 121 10.61 -3.36 -16.67
C GLN A 121 11.02 -1.99 -16.13
N ASN A 122 10.05 -1.12 -15.86
CA ASN A 122 10.27 0.25 -15.40
C ASN A 122 9.02 0.78 -14.67
N VAL A 123 9.20 1.88 -13.95
CA VAL A 123 8.10 2.60 -13.28
C VAL A 123 8.06 4.02 -13.81
N THR A 124 6.88 4.50 -14.22
CA THR A 124 6.61 5.89 -14.53
C THR A 124 5.72 6.50 -13.47
N MET A 125 6.19 7.56 -12.82
CA MET A 125 5.47 8.29 -11.78
C MET A 125 5.61 9.80 -12.04
N GLY A 126 4.48 10.51 -12.09
CA GLY A 126 4.47 11.95 -12.36
C GLY A 126 5.14 12.34 -13.68
N GLY A 127 5.06 11.48 -14.70
CA GLY A 127 5.67 11.70 -16.01
C GLY A 127 7.17 11.39 -16.11
N THR A 128 7.83 10.99 -15.02
CA THR A 128 9.24 10.56 -15.04
C THR A 128 9.32 9.04 -14.99
N THR A 129 10.14 8.44 -15.86
CA THR A 129 10.39 7.00 -15.91
C THR A 129 11.70 6.65 -15.20
N TYR A 130 11.64 5.62 -14.37
CA TYR A 130 12.73 5.10 -13.55
C TYR A 130 12.94 3.61 -13.85
N SER A 131 14.16 3.11 -13.68
CA SER A 131 14.37 1.68 -13.50
C SER A 131 13.66 1.20 -12.21
N LEU A 132 13.41 -0.11 -12.08
CA LEU A 132 12.79 -0.65 -10.86
C LEU A 132 13.65 -0.35 -9.62
N ASP A 133 14.96 -0.53 -9.73
CA ASP A 133 15.92 -0.32 -8.64
C ASP A 133 16.00 1.17 -8.25
N ASP A 134 16.10 2.07 -9.24
CA ASP A 134 16.16 3.51 -8.97
C ASP A 134 14.88 3.99 -8.28
N PHE A 135 13.73 3.51 -8.74
CA PHE A 135 12.45 3.84 -8.13
C PHE A 135 12.37 3.33 -6.68
N ASN A 136 12.72 2.06 -6.45
CA ASN A 136 12.71 1.47 -5.12
C ASN A 136 13.67 2.21 -4.18
N ASN A 137 14.89 2.50 -4.63
CA ASN A 137 15.88 3.27 -3.88
C ASN A 137 15.39 4.68 -3.56
N LEU A 138 14.77 5.39 -4.51
CA LEU A 138 14.18 6.71 -4.29
C LEU A 138 13.09 6.69 -3.21
N ARG A 139 12.35 5.59 -3.10
CA ARG A 139 11.25 5.46 -2.13
C ARG A 139 11.75 5.01 -0.76
N THR A 140 12.70 4.09 -0.70
CA THR A 140 13.26 3.56 0.56
C THR A 140 14.32 4.47 1.17
N SER A 141 14.94 5.36 0.40
CA SER A 141 15.85 6.39 0.92
C SER A 141 15.13 7.49 1.69
N LYS A 142 13.81 7.62 1.51
CA LYS A 142 13.00 8.57 2.27
C LYS A 142 12.70 7.96 3.64
N PRO A 143 12.85 8.71 4.75
CA PRO A 143 12.48 8.21 6.05
C PRO A 143 11.01 7.78 6.02
N ALA A 144 10.74 6.52 6.38
CA ALA A 144 9.39 5.99 6.47
C ALA A 144 8.51 6.78 7.45
N GLY A 145 9.15 7.59 8.31
CA GLY A 145 8.55 8.57 9.22
C GLY A 145 7.58 7.96 10.23
N PRO A 146 7.43 8.55 11.41
CA PRO A 146 6.09 8.81 11.88
C PRO A 146 5.49 9.96 11.06
N PHE A 147 4.20 9.91 10.72
CA PHE A 147 3.45 11.14 10.44
C PHE A 147 3.74 12.12 11.57
N PRO A 148 4.12 13.38 11.27
CA PRO A 148 4.14 14.43 12.26
C PRO A 148 2.80 14.40 13.00
N ARG A 149 2.91 14.40 14.32
CA ARG A 149 1.78 14.44 15.23
C ARG A 149 1.63 15.91 15.60
N GLU A 150 0.52 16.53 15.22
CA GLU A 150 0.23 17.95 15.52
C GLU A 150 0.22 18.25 17.03
N ASP A 151 0.21 17.23 17.89
CA ASP A 151 0.21 17.30 19.36
C ASP A 151 1.62 17.37 19.99
N LYS A 152 2.70 17.48 19.22
CA LYS A 152 4.06 17.70 19.79
C LYS A 152 4.50 19.15 19.92
N ASP A 153 3.70 20.10 19.43
CA ASP A 153 3.97 21.55 19.56
C ASP A 153 2.93 22.27 20.45
N LYS A 154 2.30 21.55 21.39
CA LYS A 154 1.45 22.15 22.45
C LYS A 154 1.88 21.69 23.83
#